data_AF-A0A7D9KHR8-F1
#
_entry.id   AF-A0A7D9KHR8-F1
#
_cell.length_a   1.000
_cell.length_b   1.000
_cell.length_c   1.000
_cell.angle_alpha   90.00
_cell.angle_beta   90.00
_cell.angle_gamma   90.00
#
_symmetry.space_group_name_H-M   'P 1'
#
loop_
_entity.id
_entity.type
_entity.pdbx_description
1 polymer ?
#
loop_
_entity_poly.entity_id
_entity_poly.type
_entity_poly.pdbx_seq_one_letter_code
_entity_poly.pdbx_strand_id
1 'polypeptide(L)' 'MLFYRIPKKKNAPPAETQMEWIKNTLNDSKADYLIVFGHHPMFSAGWHGSSQSLQDKLQDLFKQHKVNAYISGHDHNLQ' A
#
# COMPACT_ATOMS: atom_id res chain seq x y z
N MET A 1 -9.91 7.64 0.12
CA MET A 1 -8.45 7.80 0.34
C MET A 1 -8.01 6.76 1.34
N LEU A 2 -7.13 5.84 0.95
CA LEU A 2 -6.68 4.73 1.80
C LEU A 2 -5.22 4.93 2.23
N PHE A 3 -4.93 4.89 3.53
CA PHE A 3 -3.57 4.96 4.07
C PHE A 3 -3.14 3.59 4.58
N TYR A 4 -2.14 2.98 3.93
CA TYR A 4 -1.51 1.76 4.39
C TYR A 4 -0.12 2.04 4.96
N ARG A 5 0.09 1.68 6.23
CA ARG A 5 1.33 1.93 6.96
C ARG A 5 1.87 0.64 7.55
N ILE A 6 3.02 0.15 7.08
CA ILE A 6 3.75 -0.93 7.75
C ILE A 6 4.13 -0.46 9.18
N PRO A 7 3.73 -1.18 10.25
CA PRO A 7 4.06 -0.83 11.63
C PRO A 7 5.57 -0.68 11.88
N LYS A 8 6.02 0.51 12.29
CA LYS A 8 7.32 0.72 12.99
C LYS A 8 7.15 1.27 14.41
N LYS A 9 5.91 1.55 14.86
CA LYS A 9 5.60 2.15 16.17
C LYS A 9 5.01 1.10 17.12
N LYS A 10 5.37 1.19 18.41
CA LYS A 10 4.92 0.31 19.51
C LYS A 10 3.39 0.12 19.63
N ASN A 11 2.57 1.00 19.04
CA ASN A 11 1.10 0.99 19.17
C ASN A 11 0.36 0.90 17.83
N ALA A 12 1.02 0.45 16.76
CA ALA A 12 0.32 0.22 15.50
C ALA A 12 -0.51 -1.08 15.59
N PRO A 13 -1.69 -1.14 14.94
CA PRO A 13 -2.47 -2.37 14.89
C PRO A 13 -1.65 -3.50 14.25
N PRO A 14 -1.96 -4.76 14.58
CA PRO A 14 -1.35 -5.92 13.93
C PRO A 14 -1.46 -5.82 12.40
N ALA A 15 -0.47 -6.38 11.71
CA ALA A 15 -0.41 -6.32 10.24
C ALA A 15 -1.64 -6.97 9.60
N GLU A 16 -2.18 -8.01 10.23
CA GLU A 16 -3.37 -8.76 9.85
C GLU A 16 -4.62 -7.89 9.92
N THR A 17 -4.81 -7.18 11.04
CA THR A 17 -5.93 -6.23 11.21
C THR A 17 -5.90 -5.13 10.16
N GLN A 18 -4.71 -4.63 9.84
CA GLN A 18 -4.58 -3.61 8.80
C GLN A 18 -4.87 -4.17 7.40
N MET A 19 -4.47 -5.42 7.13
CA MET A 19 -4.75 -6.10 5.87
C MET A 19 -6.24 -6.34 5.67
N GLU A 20 -6.96 -6.77 6.72
CA GLU A 20 -8.42 -6.90 6.69
C GLU A 20 -9.10 -5.56 6.44
N TRP A 21 -8.65 -4.51 7.13
CA TRP A 21 -9.17 -3.16 6.92
C TRP A 21 -9.00 -2.67 5.47
N ILE A 22 -7.85 -2.91 4.84
CA ILE A 22 -7.63 -2.58 3.42
C ILE A 22 -8.62 -3.33 2.54
N LYS A 23 -8.73 -4.65 2.72
CA LYS A 23 -9.61 -5.50 1.89
C LYS A 23 -11.05 -5.02 1.97
N ASN A 24 -11.55 -4.79 3.18
CA ASN A 24 -12.93 -4.32 3.38
C ASN A 24 -13.13 -2.93 2.77
N THR A 25 -12.19 -2.01 2.98
CA THR A 25 -12.33 -0.65 2.44
C THR A 25 -12.29 -0.62 0.91
N LEU A 26 -11.50 -1.49 0.28
CA LEU A 26 -11.47 -1.63 -1.18
C LEU A 26 -12.76 -2.28 -1.70
N ASN A 27 -13.26 -3.33 -1.04
CA ASN A 27 -14.52 -4.00 -1.39
C ASN A 27 -15.74 -3.06 -1.29
N ASP A 28 -15.78 -2.21 -0.27
CA ASP A 28 -16.93 -1.34 0.01
C ASP A 28 -16.90 -0.05 -0.82
N SER A 29 -15.79 0.24 -1.51
CA SER A 29 -15.64 1.49 -2.24
C SER A 29 -16.46 1.52 -3.52
N LYS A 30 -17.14 2.65 -3.73
CA LYS A 30 -17.86 2.97 -4.98
C LYS A 30 -17.23 4.15 -5.72
N ALA A 31 -16.00 4.52 -5.35
CA ALA A 31 -15.32 5.67 -5.94
C ALA A 31 -14.89 5.38 -7.39
N ASP A 32 -14.97 6.39 -8.25
CA ASP A 32 -14.47 6.29 -9.63
C ASP A 32 -12.95 6.13 -9.69
N TYR A 33 -12.25 6.67 -8.69
CA TYR A 33 -10.79 6.59 -8.56
C TYR A 33 -10.37 6.13 -7.16
N LEU A 34 -9.50 5.13 -7.14
CA LEU A 34 -8.86 4.56 -5.98
C LEU A 34 -7.37 4.89 -5.99
N ILE A 35 -6.95 5.72 -5.02
CA ILE A 35 -5.55 6.04 -4.77
C ILE A 35 -5.18 5.56 -3.37
N VAL A 36 -4.11 4.78 -3.29
CA VAL A 36 -3.57 4.21 -2.06
C VAL A 36 -2.24 4.85 -1.73
N PHE A 37 -2.06 5.28 -0.49
CA PHE A 37 -0.82 5.84 0.00
C PHE A 37 -0.12 4.87 0.94
N GLY A 38 1.20 4.71 0.75
CA GLY A 38 2.06 3.99 1.69
C GLY A 38 3.39 4.66 1.90
N HIS A 39 4.21 4.12 2.81
CA HIS A 39 5.54 4.68 3.07
C HIS A 39 6.61 4.07 2.17
N HIS A 40 6.68 2.74 2.07
CA HIS A 40 7.72 2.04 1.31
C HIS A 40 7.26 1.72 -0.11
N PRO A 41 8.14 1.79 -1.11
CA PRO A 41 7.79 1.54 -2.50
C PRO A 41 7.59 0.06 -2.77
N MET A 42 6.51 -0.25 -3.49
CA MET A 42 6.31 -1.58 -4.07
C MET A 42 7.31 -1.83 -5.20
N PHE A 43 7.56 -0.80 -6.02
CA PHE A 43 8.57 -0.78 -7.07
C PHE A 43 9.47 0.45 -6.88
N SER A 44 10.78 0.24 -6.91
CA SER A 44 11.77 1.30 -6.75
C SER A 44 12.95 1.09 -7.68
N ALA A 45 13.41 2.20 -8.27
CA ALA A 45 14.69 2.32 -8.97
C ALA A 45 15.75 3.00 -8.08
N GLY A 46 15.41 3.33 -6.84
CA GLY A 46 16.29 3.91 -5.82
C GLY A 46 17.13 2.88 -5.08
N TRP A 47 18.03 3.38 -4.25
CA TRP A 47 18.99 2.57 -3.50
C TRP A 47 18.33 1.58 -2.52
N HIS A 48 17.19 1.93 -1.93
CA HIS A 48 16.52 1.06 -0.97
C HIS A 48 15.80 -0.12 -1.63
N GLY A 49 15.60 -0.05 -2.96
CA GLY A 49 15.03 -1.13 -3.75
C GLY A 49 13.54 -1.37 -3.50
N SER A 50 13.01 -2.31 -4.26
CA SER A 50 11.59 -2.66 -4.25
C SER A 50 11.21 -3.49 -3.01
N SER A 51 10.02 -3.28 -2.46
CA SER A 51 9.53 -4.06 -1.33
C SER A 51 8.80 -5.33 -1.78
N GLN A 52 9.52 -6.47 -1.86
CA GLN A 52 8.93 -7.75 -2.26
C GLN A 52 7.74 -8.15 -1.38
N SER A 53 7.85 -7.95 -0.05
CA SER A 53 6.76 -8.26 0.88
C SER A 53 5.48 -7.44 0.65
N LEU A 54 5.59 -6.25 0.05
CA LEU A 54 4.43 -5.47 -0.38
C LEU A 54 3.87 -5.96 -1.70
N GLN A 55 4.74 -6.33 -2.65
CA GLN A 55 4.32 -6.93 -3.92
C GLN A 55 3.47 -8.18 -3.65
N ASP A 56 4.00 -9.12 -2.85
CA ASP A 56 3.36 -10.39 -2.54
C ASP A 56 1.99 -10.24 -1.85
N LYS A 57 1.83 -9.19 -1.03
CA LYS A 57 0.62 -8.99 -0.20
C LYS A 57 -0.44 -8.10 -0.85
N LEU A 58 -0.02 -7.11 -1.63
CA LEU A 58 -0.89 -6.01 -2.07
C LEU A 58 -1.03 -5.91 -3.58
N GLN A 59 -0.06 -6.39 -4.37
CA GLN A 59 -0.06 -6.16 -5.81
C GLN A 59 -1.30 -6.77 -6.48
N ASP A 60 -1.58 -8.05 -6.20
CA ASP A 60 -2.74 -8.72 -6.79
C ASP A 60 -4.06 -8.20 -6.22
N LEU A 61 -4.07 -7.83 -4.93
CA LEU A 61 -5.23 -7.18 -4.31
C LEU A 61 -5.57 -5.86 -5.02
N PHE A 62 -4.57 -5.03 -5.29
CA PHE A 62 -4.75 -3.74 -5.97
C PHE A 62 -5.15 -3.91 -7.42
N LYS A 63 -4.61 -4.91 -8.13
CA LYS A 63 -5.05 -5.28 -9.48
C LYS A 63 -6.52 -5.71 -9.49
N GLN A 64 -6.93 -6.58 -8.57
CA GLN A 64 -8.31 -7.06 -8.47
C GLN A 64 -9.31 -5.90 -8.28
N HIS A 65 -8.95 -4.92 -7.46
CA HIS A 65 -9.80 -3.75 -7.17
C HIS A 65 -9.57 -2.58 -8.12
N LYS A 66 -8.76 -2.74 -9.17
CA LYS A 66 -8.43 -1.70 -10.16
C LYS A 66 -7.96 -0.38 -9.51
N VAL A 67 -7.10 -0.48 -8.49
CA VAL A 67 -6.48 0.70 -7.87
C VAL A 67 -5.72 1.50 -8.92
N ASN A 68 -6.04 2.78 -9.07
CA ASN A 68 -5.50 3.64 -10.12
C ASN A 68 -4.04 4.02 -9.84
N ALA A 69 -3.69 4.26 -8.58
CA ALA A 69 -2.34 4.63 -8.19
C ALA A 69 -1.99 4.16 -6.78
N TYR A 70 -0.75 3.69 -6.63
CA TYR A 70 -0.08 3.53 -5.35
C TYR A 70 1.02 4.57 -5.24
N ILE A 71 0.95 5.43 -4.23
CA ILE A 71 1.92 6.51 -4.00
C ILE A 71 2.70 6.20 -2.73
N SER A 72 4.02 6.23 -2.84
CA SER A 72 4.94 5.94 -1.74
C SER A 72 6.14 6.88 -1.73
N GLY A 73 6.78 6.99 -0.58
CA GLY A 73 8.06 7.68 -0.43
C GLY A 73 9.19 6.69 -0.14
N HIS A 74 9.92 6.94 0.96
CA HIS A 74 11.08 6.18 1.43
C HIS A 74 12.35 6.38 0.61
N ASP A 75 12.27 6.29 -0.71
CA ASP A 75 13.37 6.75 -1.56
C ASP A 75 13.38 8.27 -1.62
N HIS A 76 14.57 8.85 -1.42
CA HIS A 76 14.76 10.30 -1.42
C HIS A 76 14.99 10.80 -2.87
N ASN A 77 14.13 10.34 -3.78
CA ASN A 77 14.06 10.75 -5.17
C ASN A 77 12.59 10.82 -5.62
N LEU A 78 12.37 11.36 -6.82
CA LEU A 78 11.08 11.27 -7.50
C LEU A 78 11.19 10.24 -8.61
N GLN A 79 10.22 9.32 -8.66
CA GLN A 79 10.10 8.26 -9.65
C GLN A 79 8.64 7.93 -9.93
#